data_AF-A0A7Y7ZXD3-F1
#
_entry.id   AF-A0A7Y7ZXD3-F1
#
_cell.length_a   1.000
_cell.length_b   1.000
_cell.length_c   1.000
_cell.angle_alpha   90.00
_cell.angle_beta   90.00
_cell.angle_gamma   90.00
#
_symmetry.space_group_name_H-M   'P 1'
#
loop_
_entity.id
_entity.type
_entity.pdbx_description
1 polymer ?
#
loop_
_entity_poly.entity_id
_entity_poly.type
_entity_poly.pdbx_seq_one_letter_code
_entity_poly.pdbx_strand_id
1 'polypeptide(L)'
;MTKAGTPRPANSAAHHIVGDTSKLAAPARKVLAKHNIDVDDAVNGVFLPNRNNIDPALPGILHNGKHPNSYFESVNELIVSADKAGGKPMVLKTIDKIRNTLLASPRDALWSGIFR
;
A
#
# COMPACT_ATOMS: atom_id res chain seq x y z
N MET A 1 15.15 4.25 21.50
CA MET A 1 13.90 3.53 21.19
C MET A 1 13.03 4.44 20.34
N THR A 2 13.19 4.40 19.02
CA THR A 2 12.38 5.22 18.10
C THR A 2 11.03 4.55 17.92
N LYS A 3 9.99 5.16 18.48
CA LYS A 3 8.58 4.80 18.27
C LYS A 3 8.21 5.10 16.81
N ALA A 4 8.63 4.25 15.88
CA ALA A 4 8.27 4.38 14.47
C ALA A 4 6.92 3.69 14.24
N GLY A 5 5.85 4.31 14.75
CA GLY A 5 4.50 3.82 14.54
C GLY A 5 3.50 4.93 14.75
N THR A 6 2.86 5.36 13.66
CA THR A 6 1.64 6.16 13.74
C THR A 6 0.61 5.33 14.54
N PRO A 7 0.03 5.86 15.62
CA PRO A 7 -1.04 5.15 16.32
C PRO A 7 -2.15 4.80 15.33
N ARG A 8 -2.59 3.53 15.35
CA ARG A 8 -3.68 3.07 14.49
C ARG A 8 -4.95 3.87 14.83
N PRO A 9 -5.55 4.61 13.88
CA PRO A 9 -6.80 5.32 14.12
C PRO A 9 -7.95 4.37 14.46
N ALA A 10 -8.93 4.85 15.23
CA ALA A 10 -10.16 4.11 15.49
C ALA A 10 -10.86 3.72 14.17
N ASN A 11 -11.46 2.53 14.14
CA ASN A 11 -12.14 2.00 12.96
C ASN A 11 -11.29 2.00 11.67
N SER A 12 -9.97 1.88 11.77
CA SER A 12 -9.07 1.66 10.63
C SER A 12 -8.56 0.22 10.61
N ALA A 13 -7.88 -0.19 9.54
CA ALA A 13 -7.14 -1.43 9.41
C ALA A 13 -5.80 -1.16 8.73
N ALA A 14 -4.77 -1.91 9.12
CA ALA A 14 -3.51 -1.91 8.38
C ALA A 14 -3.73 -2.53 7.00
N HIS A 15 -3.11 -1.93 5.99
CA HIS A 15 -3.12 -2.40 4.61
C HIS A 15 -1.68 -2.41 4.09
N HIS A 16 -1.24 -3.56 3.57
CA HIS A 16 0.03 -3.68 2.88
C HIS A 16 -0.10 -3.14 1.46
N ILE A 17 0.74 -2.16 1.12
CA ILE A 17 0.84 -1.59 -0.22
C ILE A 17 1.28 -2.68 -1.19
N VAL A 18 2.47 -3.26 -0.96
CA VAL A 18 2.88 -4.51 -1.58
C VAL A 18 2.26 -5.67 -0.80
N GLY A 19 1.31 -6.37 -1.41
CA GLY A 19 0.59 -7.46 -0.75
C GLY A 19 1.51 -8.56 -0.24
N ASP A 20 1.26 -8.99 0.99
CA ASP A 20 2.05 -10.03 1.67
C ASP A 20 1.76 -11.44 1.14
N THR A 21 0.51 -11.90 1.24
CA THR A 21 0.17 -13.32 0.98
C THR A 21 -0.20 -13.63 -0.47
N SER A 22 -0.56 -12.62 -1.27
CA SER A 22 -0.96 -12.84 -2.67
C SER A 22 0.24 -13.33 -3.49
N LYS A 23 0.08 -14.47 -4.18
CA LYS A 23 1.11 -14.98 -5.11
C LYS A 23 1.42 -13.98 -6.23
N LEU A 24 0.44 -13.17 -6.63
CA LEU A 24 0.62 -12.16 -7.67
C LEU A 24 1.54 -11.02 -7.25
N ALA A 25 1.66 -10.70 -5.96
CA ALA A 25 2.55 -9.63 -5.48
C ALA A 25 4.03 -10.07 -5.33
N ALA A 26 4.37 -11.29 -5.73
CA ALA A 26 5.74 -11.80 -5.65
C ALA A 26 6.80 -10.92 -6.36
N PRO A 27 6.53 -10.30 -7.54
CA PRO A 27 7.49 -9.41 -8.18
C PRO A 27 7.86 -8.19 -7.32
N ALA A 28 6.87 -7.47 -6.77
CA ALA A 28 7.13 -6.34 -5.88
C ALA A 28 7.79 -6.77 -4.57
N ARG A 29 7.39 -7.91 -3.97
CA ARG A 29 8.04 -8.42 -2.75
C ARG A 29 9.52 -8.74 -2.97
N LYS A 30 9.92 -9.27 -4.13
CA LYS A 30 11.34 -9.48 -4.48
C LYS A 30 12.12 -8.17 -4.48
N VAL A 31 11.52 -7.08 -4.96
CA VAL A 31 12.14 -5.74 -4.93
C VAL A 31 12.26 -5.21 -3.51
N LEU A 32 11.25 -5.38 -2.66
CA LEU A 32 11.35 -5.02 -1.24
C LEU A 32 12.50 -5.76 -0.55
N ALA A 33 12.55 -7.09 -0.72
CA ALA A 33 13.61 -7.93 -0.15
C ALA A 33 15.00 -7.54 -0.65
N LYS A 34 15.17 -7.25 -1.97
CA LYS A 34 16.41 -6.74 -2.56
C LYS A 34 16.94 -5.50 -1.83
N HIS A 35 16.04 -4.65 -1.33
CA HIS A 35 16.36 -3.39 -0.67
C HIS A 35 16.31 -3.46 0.86
N ASN A 36 16.23 -4.67 1.45
CA ASN A 36 16.06 -4.91 2.87
C ASN A 36 14.86 -4.14 3.46
N ILE A 37 13.73 -4.14 2.76
CA ILE A 37 12.45 -3.65 3.26
C ILE A 37 11.63 -4.90 3.58
N ASP A 38 11.32 -5.10 4.86
CA ASP A 38 10.49 -6.21 5.29
C ASP A 38 9.05 -6.02 4.78
N VAL A 39 8.33 -7.12 4.52
CA VAL A 39 6.95 -7.04 4.04
C VAL A 39 6.03 -6.41 5.09
N ASP A 40 6.35 -6.60 6.38
CA ASP A 40 5.64 -6.04 7.53
C ASP A 40 6.20 -4.68 7.97
N ASP A 41 7.19 -4.13 7.25
CA ASP A 41 7.75 -2.80 7.55
C ASP A 41 6.65 -1.74 7.43
N ALA A 42 6.63 -0.78 8.35
CA ALA A 42 5.71 0.36 8.32
C ALA A 42 5.82 1.15 7.00
N VAL A 43 6.99 1.14 6.36
CA VAL A 43 7.20 1.68 5.02
C VAL A 43 6.29 1.02 3.99
N ASN A 44 5.98 -0.27 4.09
CA ASN A 44 5.05 -0.97 3.20
C ASN A 44 3.57 -0.85 3.64
N GLY A 45 3.28 -0.08 4.70
CA GLY A 45 1.97 0.00 5.31
C GLY A 45 1.25 1.34 5.14
N VAL A 46 -0.08 1.27 5.25
CA VAL A 46 -0.96 2.43 5.48
C VAL A 46 -2.17 2.00 6.30
N PHE A 47 -2.69 2.90 7.15
CA PHE A 47 -3.99 2.69 7.79
C PHE A 47 -5.10 3.22 6.89
N LEU A 48 -6.05 2.34 6.57
CA LEU A 48 -7.24 2.68 5.79
C LEU A 48 -8.49 2.45 6.63
N PRO A 49 -9.60 3.16 6.36
CA PRO A 49 -10.89 2.85 6.99
C PRO A 49 -11.28 1.38 6.85
N ASN A 50 -11.83 0.81 7.92
CA ASN A 50 -12.53 -0.47 7.84
C ASN A 50 -14.04 -0.25 7.61
N ARG A 51 -14.79 -1.34 7.42
CA ARG A 51 -16.25 -1.32 7.16
C ARG A 51 -17.11 -0.59 8.20
N ASN A 52 -16.60 -0.38 9.41
CA ASN A 52 -17.31 0.30 10.50
C ASN A 52 -16.94 1.78 10.60
N ASN A 53 -16.06 2.29 9.72
CA ASN A 53 -15.62 3.68 9.78
C ASN A 53 -16.64 4.61 9.12
N ILE A 54 -17.21 5.51 9.93
CA ILE A 54 -18.09 6.60 9.48
C ILE A 54 -17.45 7.98 9.65
N ASP A 55 -16.19 8.03 10.09
CA ASP A 55 -15.48 9.29 10.36
C ASP A 55 -14.95 9.87 9.03
N PRO A 56 -15.46 11.03 8.57
CA PRO A 56 -15.00 11.65 7.34
C PRO A 56 -13.57 12.22 7.46
N ALA A 57 -13.05 12.39 8.68
CA ALA A 57 -11.70 12.92 8.89
C ALA A 57 -10.60 11.87 8.65
N LEU A 58 -10.92 10.57 8.72
CA LEU A 58 -9.97 9.53 8.31
C LEU A 58 -9.99 9.44 6.78
N PRO A 59 -8.91 9.70 6.04
CA PRO A 59 -8.94 9.66 4.58
C PRO A 59 -8.82 8.22 4.02
N GLY A 60 -9.05 8.06 2.71
CA GLY A 60 -8.70 6.87 1.94
C GLY A 60 -9.83 5.92 1.57
N ILE A 61 -9.54 5.04 0.61
CA ILE A 61 -10.44 3.97 0.15
C ILE A 61 -10.80 3.00 1.28
N LEU A 62 -12.03 2.47 1.25
CA LEU A 62 -12.44 1.40 2.15
C LEU A 62 -11.58 0.14 2.00
N HIS A 63 -10.95 -0.31 3.09
CA HIS A 63 -10.25 -1.60 3.11
C HIS A 63 -11.25 -2.75 3.22
N ASN A 64 -11.60 -3.36 2.07
CA ASN A 64 -12.64 -4.37 1.96
C ASN A 64 -12.11 -5.70 1.37
N GLY A 65 -11.98 -6.71 2.23
CA GLY A 65 -11.82 -8.10 1.78
C GLY A 65 -10.62 -8.34 0.86
N LYS A 66 -10.83 -9.13 -0.20
CA LYS A 66 -9.79 -9.57 -1.13
C LYS A 66 -9.61 -8.55 -2.26
N HIS A 67 -8.37 -8.13 -2.48
CA HIS A 67 -8.01 -7.23 -3.57
C HIS A 67 -8.04 -7.92 -4.95
N PRO A 68 -8.41 -7.19 -6.01
CA PRO A 68 -8.41 -7.71 -7.38
C PRO A 68 -6.98 -7.90 -7.90
N ASN A 69 -6.82 -8.78 -8.91
CA ASN A 69 -5.53 -9.01 -9.56
C ASN A 69 -4.89 -7.72 -10.08
N SER A 70 -5.70 -6.82 -10.66
CA SER A 70 -5.23 -5.56 -11.23
C SER A 70 -4.55 -4.64 -10.22
N TYR A 71 -4.91 -4.72 -8.93
CA TYR A 71 -4.20 -4.01 -7.87
C TYR A 71 -2.75 -4.51 -7.75
N PHE A 72 -2.58 -5.83 -7.64
CA PHE A 72 -1.25 -6.43 -7.51
C PHE A 72 -0.41 -6.22 -8.77
N GLU A 73 -1.00 -6.33 -9.95
CA GLU A 73 -0.34 -6.07 -11.24
C GLU A 73 0.16 -4.63 -11.31
N SER A 74 -0.68 -3.65 -10.98
CA SER A 74 -0.30 -2.22 -10.99
C SER A 74 0.82 -1.92 -9.98
N VAL A 75 0.71 -2.45 -8.75
CA VAL A 75 1.75 -2.26 -7.72
C VAL A 75 3.06 -2.91 -8.15
N ASN A 76 3.03 -4.10 -8.77
CA ASN A 76 4.22 -4.73 -9.33
C ASN A 76 4.88 -3.85 -10.38
N GLU A 77 4.11 -3.36 -11.35
CA GLU A 77 4.63 -2.50 -12.42
C GLU A 77 5.30 -1.25 -11.86
N LEU A 78 4.63 -0.55 -10.93
CA LEU A 78 5.14 0.65 -10.30
C LEU A 78 6.44 0.38 -9.53
N ILE A 79 6.47 -0.64 -8.66
CA ILE A 79 7.62 -0.94 -7.80
C ILE A 79 8.82 -1.46 -8.61
N VAL A 80 8.58 -2.37 -9.58
CA VAL A 80 9.64 -2.89 -10.44
C VAL A 80 10.22 -1.80 -11.34
N SER A 81 9.38 -0.91 -11.87
CA SER A 81 9.84 0.20 -12.70
C SER A 81 10.66 1.20 -11.89
N ALA A 82 10.24 1.48 -10.65
CA ALA A 82 10.97 2.34 -9.73
C ALA A 82 12.36 1.79 -9.39
N ASP A 83 12.47 0.49 -9.11
CA ASP A 83 13.75 -0.18 -8.88
C ASP A 83 14.69 -0.04 -10.09
N LYS A 84 14.17 -0.26 -11.30
CA LYS A 84 14.96 -0.10 -12.54
C LYS A 84 15.39 1.35 -12.78
N ALA A 85 14.52 2.31 -12.48
CA ALA A 85 14.76 3.72 -12.75
C ALA A 85 15.75 4.37 -11.75
N GLY A 86 15.78 3.91 -10.50
CA GLY A 86 16.63 4.55 -9.49
C GLY A 86 16.81 3.81 -8.18
N GLY A 87 16.60 2.48 -8.16
CA GLY A 87 16.84 1.64 -6.99
C GLY A 87 16.02 2.03 -5.76
N LYS A 88 16.59 1.81 -4.56
CA LYS A 88 15.90 1.99 -3.28
C LYS A 88 15.23 3.37 -3.11
N PRO A 89 15.89 4.50 -3.42
CA PRO A 89 15.25 5.82 -3.28
C PRO A 89 13.97 5.96 -4.12
N MET A 90 13.97 5.46 -5.36
CA MET A 90 12.78 5.51 -6.22
C MET A 90 11.71 4.53 -5.78
N VAL A 91 12.08 3.37 -5.23
CA VAL A 91 11.14 2.41 -4.62
C VAL A 91 10.41 3.05 -3.46
N LEU A 92 11.12 3.67 -2.51
CA LEU A 92 10.53 4.36 -1.36
C LEU A 92 9.59 5.49 -1.80
N LYS A 93 10.04 6.33 -2.75
CA LYS A 93 9.21 7.40 -3.33
C LYS A 93 7.93 6.86 -3.98
N THR A 94 8.03 5.71 -4.65
CA THR A 94 6.87 5.08 -5.31
C THR A 94 5.91 4.46 -4.30
N ILE A 95 6.41 3.85 -3.22
CA ILE A 95 5.59 3.40 -2.11
C ILE A 95 4.82 4.57 -1.48
N ASP A 96 5.48 5.70 -1.25
CA ASP A 96 4.83 6.92 -0.74
C ASP A 96 3.78 7.46 -1.71
N LYS A 97 4.05 7.43 -3.02
CA LYS A 97 3.07 7.80 -4.05
C LYS A 97 1.84 6.90 -3.99
N ILE A 98 2.03 5.58 -3.93
CA ILE A 98 0.93 4.61 -3.82
C ILE A 98 0.14 4.87 -2.54
N ARG A 99 0.82 5.04 -1.39
CA ARG A 99 0.18 5.39 -0.11
C ARG A 99 -0.73 6.61 -0.26
N ASN A 100 -0.22 7.67 -0.87
CA ASN A 100 -0.96 8.91 -1.05
C ASN A 100 -2.15 8.73 -2.00
N THR A 101 -2.02 7.91 -3.06
CA THR A 101 -3.16 7.55 -3.91
C THR A 101 -4.25 6.82 -3.10
N LEU A 102 -3.88 5.85 -2.26
CA LEU A 102 -4.83 5.12 -1.41
C LEU A 102 -5.54 6.06 -0.42
N LEU A 103 -4.81 7.01 0.19
CA LEU A 103 -5.35 8.00 1.12
C LEU A 103 -6.23 9.06 0.41
N ALA A 104 -5.89 9.44 -0.82
CA ALA A 104 -6.67 10.42 -1.59
C ALA A 104 -7.90 9.80 -2.27
N SER A 105 -7.97 8.48 -2.38
CA SER A 105 -9.09 7.79 -3.03
C SER A 105 -10.38 7.92 -2.20
N PRO A 106 -11.53 8.19 -2.85
CA PRO A 106 -12.83 8.15 -2.19
C PRO A 106 -13.11 6.81 -1.49
N ARG A 107 -13.95 6.84 -0.46
CA ARG A 107 -14.34 5.65 0.32
C ARG A 107 -14.91 4.53 -0.56
N ASP A 108 -15.66 4.89 -1.58
CA ASP A 108 -16.36 4.03 -2.53
C ASP A 108 -15.58 3.76 -3.83
N ALA A 109 -14.32 4.20 -3.91
CA ALA A 109 -13.46 3.91 -5.05
C ALA A 109 -13.32 2.39 -5.27
N LEU A 110 -13.10 2.00 -6.54
CA LEU A 110 -12.90 0.61 -6.90
C LEU A 110 -11.41 0.27 -6.89
N TRP A 111 -11.01 -0.71 -6.08
CA TRP A 111 -9.64 -1.24 -6.05
C TRP A 111 -9.10 -1.65 -7.42
N SER A 112 -9.98 -2.05 -8.34
CA SER A 112 -9.60 -2.49 -9.68
C SER A 112 -9.09 -1.37 -10.59
N GLY A 113 -9.39 -0.10 -10.26
CA GLY A 113 -9.11 1.08 -11.08
C GLY A 113 -8.29 2.16 -10.38
N ILE A 114 -7.75 1.91 -9.18
CA ILE A 114 -7.05 2.93 -8.38
C ILE A 114 -5.86 3.59 -9.10
N PHE A 115 -5.20 2.88 -10.02
CA PHE A 115 -3.99 3.36 -10.71
C PHE A 115 -4.16 3.52 -12.22
N ARG A 116 -5.40 3.55 -12.71
CA ARG A 116 -5.72 3.75 -14.13
C ARG A 116 -6.04 5.20 -14.45
#